data_AF-G3C9E5-F1
#
_entry.id   AF-G3C9E5-F1
#
_cell.length_a   1.000
_cell.length_b   1.000
_cell.length_c   1.000
_cell.angle_alpha   90.00
_cell.angle_beta   90.00
_cell.angle_gamma   90.00
#
_symmetry.space_group_name_H-M   'P 1'
#
loop_
_entity.id
_entity.type
_entity.pdbx_description
1 polymer ?
#
loop_
_entity_poly.entity_id
_entity_poly.type
_entity_poly.pdbx_seq_one_letter_code
_entity_poly.pdbx_strand_id
1 'polypeptide(L)'
;MPTAYDVPPDVLISRLAEYLKQQVPEVRPPEWAQYVKTSSGRERPPADRDWWYTRCASVLRKVYLYGPISVKDLSSDYGGRRGKSVAPPHRARSGTSILRHALHQLEAAGLVEKTARGRVVTSKGRSVVDAVSTEIFEEMVKVNPDLARLVGASGVERGTA
;
A
#
# COMPACT_ATOMS: atom_id res chain seq x y z
N MET A 1 11.58 13.19 11.86
CA MET A 1 11.64 11.79 11.38
C MET A 1 10.97 11.75 10.01
N PRO A 2 11.64 11.21 8.97
CA PRO A 2 11.05 11.07 7.64
C PRO A 2 9.80 10.19 7.70
N THR A 3 8.76 10.58 6.98
CA THR A 3 7.48 9.87 6.90
C THR A 3 7.29 9.28 5.52
N ALA A 4 6.24 8.47 5.34
CA ALA A 4 5.86 7.95 4.02
C ALA A 4 5.53 9.02 2.95
N TYR A 5 5.44 10.30 3.35
CA TYR A 5 5.28 11.44 2.45
C TYR A 5 6.59 11.90 1.82
N ASP A 6 7.71 11.63 2.46
CA ASP A 6 9.02 12.19 2.12
C ASP A 6 9.84 11.25 1.22
N VAL A 7 9.30 10.07 0.92
CA VAL A 7 9.97 8.98 0.20
C VAL A 7 9.20 8.62 -1.07
N PRO A 8 9.89 8.29 -2.18
CA PRO A 8 9.25 7.80 -3.40
C PRO A 8 8.36 6.58 -3.13
N PRO A 9 7.10 6.58 -3.61
CA PRO A 9 6.14 5.53 -3.31
C PRO A 9 6.56 4.15 -3.84
N ASP A 10 7.23 4.12 -4.98
CA ASP A 10 7.61 2.87 -5.65
C ASP A 10 8.67 2.11 -4.82
N VAL A 11 9.72 2.82 -4.39
CA VAL A 11 10.78 2.28 -3.54
C VAL A 11 10.21 1.83 -2.19
N LEU A 12 9.34 2.66 -1.58
CA LEU A 12 8.70 2.33 -0.31
C LEU A 12 7.84 1.07 -0.39
N ILE A 13 7.07 0.89 -1.46
CA ILE A 13 6.21 -0.29 -1.64
C ILE A 13 7.06 -1.55 -1.83
N SER A 14 8.13 -1.48 -2.60
CA SER A 14 9.03 -2.62 -2.83
C SER A 14 9.69 -3.08 -1.53
N ARG A 15 10.25 -2.15 -0.75
CA ARG A 15 10.86 -2.46 0.56
C ARG A 15 9.85 -2.96 1.59
N LEU A 16 8.66 -2.36 1.65
CA LEU A 16 7.59 -2.85 2.51
C LEU A 16 7.13 -4.26 2.11
N ALA A 17 7.12 -4.58 0.81
CA ALA A 17 6.76 -5.94 0.36
C ALA A 17 7.79 -6.97 0.83
N GLU A 18 9.09 -6.65 0.76
CA GLU A 18 10.16 -7.48 1.30
C GLU A 18 10.05 -7.65 2.81
N TYR A 19 9.81 -6.56 3.53
CA TYR A 19 9.57 -6.58 4.97
C TYR A 19 8.40 -7.49 5.35
N LEU A 20 7.26 -7.35 4.68
CA LEU A 20 6.07 -8.18 4.93
C LEU A 20 6.34 -9.65 4.63
N LYS A 21 7.12 -9.95 3.59
CA LYS A 21 7.49 -11.32 3.23
C LYS A 21 8.39 -11.98 4.29
N GLN A 22 9.30 -11.23 4.88
CA GLN A 22 10.28 -11.77 5.83
C GLN A 22 9.78 -11.78 7.27
N GLN A 23 9.14 -10.69 7.70
CA GLN A 23 8.90 -10.42 9.14
C GLN A 23 7.45 -10.70 9.58
N VAL A 24 6.50 -10.78 8.65
CA VAL A 24 5.07 -10.91 8.99
C VAL A 24 4.53 -12.26 8.49
N PRO A 25 4.57 -13.31 9.32
CA PRO A 25 4.13 -14.65 8.91
C PRO A 25 2.61 -14.75 8.67
N GLU A 26 1.83 -13.78 9.17
CA GLU A 26 0.37 -13.68 8.98
C GLU A 26 -0.02 -13.26 7.55
N VAL A 27 0.86 -12.49 6.88
CA VAL A 27 0.62 -12.04 5.51
C VAL A 27 1.12 -13.12 4.56
N ARG A 28 0.27 -14.10 4.28
CA ARG A 28 0.56 -15.16 3.30
C ARG A 28 -0.35 -15.05 2.10
N PRO A 29 0.15 -15.32 0.88
CA PRO A 29 -0.71 -15.41 -0.27
C PRO A 29 -1.72 -16.56 -0.04
N PRO A 30 -3.03 -16.32 -0.18
CA PRO A 30 -4.02 -17.40 -0.15
C PRO A 30 -3.82 -18.31 -1.37
N GLU A 31 -4.25 -19.56 -1.28
CA GLU A 31 -4.01 -20.59 -2.30
C GLU A 31 -4.48 -20.16 -3.70
N TRP A 32 -5.61 -19.45 -3.78
CA TRP A 32 -6.17 -18.97 -5.03
C TRP A 32 -5.41 -17.77 -5.65
N ALA A 33 -4.53 -17.09 -4.91
CA ALA A 33 -3.87 -15.87 -5.37
C ALA A 33 -3.02 -16.07 -6.63
N GLN A 34 -2.51 -17.27 -6.87
CA GLN A 34 -1.70 -17.60 -8.04
C GLN A 34 -2.51 -17.75 -9.32
N TYR A 35 -3.81 -18.05 -9.20
CA TYR A 35 -4.65 -18.40 -10.34
C TYR A 35 -5.61 -17.29 -10.76
N VAL A 36 -5.73 -16.23 -9.95
CA VAL A 36 -6.71 -15.16 -10.17
C VAL A 36 -6.11 -13.91 -10.80
N LYS A 37 -6.96 -13.21 -11.55
CA LYS A 37 -6.71 -11.83 -11.94
C LYS A 37 -7.13 -10.85 -10.85
N THR A 38 -6.48 -9.69 -10.82
CA THR A 38 -6.70 -8.68 -9.77
C THR A 38 -8.02 -7.92 -9.88
N SER A 39 -8.61 -7.85 -11.09
CA SER A 39 -9.91 -7.23 -11.31
C SER A 39 -10.60 -7.78 -12.53
N SER A 40 -11.91 -7.52 -12.65
CA SER A 40 -12.69 -7.82 -13.86
C SER A 40 -12.20 -7.05 -15.08
N GLY A 41 -11.46 -5.96 -14.87
CA GLY A 41 -10.85 -5.15 -15.92
C GLY A 41 -9.50 -5.64 -16.42
N ARG A 42 -8.88 -6.62 -15.77
CA ARG A 42 -7.65 -7.25 -16.26
C ARG A 42 -7.97 -8.45 -17.15
N GLU A 43 -7.12 -8.65 -18.14
CA GLU A 43 -7.19 -9.79 -19.06
C GLU A 43 -6.32 -10.94 -18.57
N ARG A 44 -5.11 -10.64 -18.10
CA ARG A 44 -4.13 -11.61 -17.60
C ARG A 44 -3.94 -11.48 -16.08
N PRO A 45 -3.61 -12.57 -15.37
CA PRO A 45 -3.16 -12.51 -14.00
C PRO A 45 -1.81 -11.76 -13.89
N PRO A 46 -1.43 -11.29 -12.69
CA PRO A 46 -0.11 -10.71 -12.47
C PRO A 46 1.01 -11.68 -12.87
N ALA A 47 2.05 -11.16 -13.52
CA ALA A 47 3.20 -11.96 -13.94
C ALA A 47 4.12 -12.31 -12.76
N ASP A 48 4.22 -11.42 -11.78
CA ASP A 48 4.96 -11.63 -10.54
C ASP A 48 4.21 -12.61 -9.64
N ARG A 49 4.91 -13.62 -9.10
CA ARG A 49 4.36 -14.62 -8.17
C ARG A 49 4.13 -14.04 -6.78
N ASP A 50 4.92 -13.04 -6.38
CA ASP A 50 4.89 -12.42 -5.06
C ASP A 50 4.03 -11.14 -5.03
N TRP A 51 3.20 -10.93 -6.07
CA TRP A 51 2.35 -9.75 -6.22
C TRP A 51 1.43 -9.48 -5.01
N TRP A 52 1.12 -10.51 -4.23
CA TRP A 52 0.31 -10.40 -3.01
C TRP A 52 0.97 -9.48 -1.99
N TYR A 53 2.28 -9.62 -1.77
CA TYR A 53 3.04 -8.79 -0.83
C TYR A 53 3.09 -7.35 -1.28
N THR A 54 3.33 -7.11 -2.57
CA THR A 54 3.27 -5.77 -3.17
C THR A 54 1.88 -5.15 -2.99
N ARG A 55 0.80 -5.94 -3.13
CA ARG A 55 -0.56 -5.47 -2.92
C ARG A 55 -0.80 -5.10 -1.46
N CYS A 56 -0.38 -5.94 -0.51
CA CYS A 56 -0.50 -5.66 0.92
C CYS A 56 0.29 -4.41 1.33
N ALA A 57 1.53 -4.25 0.85
CA ALA A 57 2.35 -3.07 1.09
C ALA A 57 1.69 -1.79 0.54
N SER A 58 1.17 -1.85 -0.70
CA SER A 58 0.47 -0.72 -1.31
C SER A 58 -0.81 -0.35 -0.54
N VAL A 59 -1.57 -1.35 -0.05
CA VAL A 59 -2.76 -1.12 0.80
C VAL A 59 -2.36 -0.48 2.12
N LEU A 60 -1.33 -1.00 2.80
CA LEU A 60 -0.85 -0.44 4.07
C LEU A 60 -0.45 1.03 3.91
N ARG A 61 0.30 1.36 2.85
CA ARG A 61 0.66 2.74 2.52
C ARG A 61 -0.58 3.62 2.31
N LYS A 62 -1.58 3.14 1.57
CA LYS A 62 -2.82 3.91 1.35
C LYS A 62 -3.57 4.19 2.66
N VAL A 63 -3.72 3.18 3.51
CA VAL A 63 -4.40 3.35 4.82
C VAL A 63 -3.62 4.33 5.71
N TYR A 64 -2.28 4.34 5.63
CA TYR A 64 -1.45 5.31 6.35
C TYR A 64 -1.74 6.75 5.90
N LEU A 65 -1.86 6.98 4.59
CA LEU A 65 -1.99 8.33 4.03
C LEU A 65 -3.40 8.91 4.16
N TYR A 66 -4.43 8.12 3.83
CA TYR A 66 -5.80 8.64 3.68
C TYR A 66 -6.70 8.35 4.88
N GLY A 67 -6.17 7.80 5.97
CA GLY A 67 -6.91 7.58 7.22
C GLY A 67 -7.97 6.48 7.11
N PRO A 68 -9.18 6.65 7.68
CA PRO A 68 -10.20 5.61 7.71
C PRO A 68 -10.69 5.28 6.30
N ILE A 69 -10.27 4.13 5.77
CA ILE A 69 -10.58 3.70 4.41
C ILE A 69 -11.48 2.47 4.42
N SER A 70 -12.47 2.44 3.52
CA SER A 70 -13.28 1.25 3.27
C SER A 70 -12.77 0.40 2.11
N VAL A 71 -13.21 -0.86 2.05
CA VAL A 71 -12.92 -1.75 0.90
C VAL A 71 -13.47 -1.16 -0.41
N LYS A 72 -14.56 -0.40 -0.36
CA LYS A 72 -15.18 0.23 -1.54
C LYS A 72 -14.30 1.35 -2.10
N ASP A 73 -13.66 2.13 -1.23
CA ASP A 73 -12.77 3.22 -1.64
C ASP A 73 -11.49 2.65 -2.26
N LEU A 74 -10.88 1.65 -1.61
CA LEU A 74 -9.77 0.91 -2.22
C LEU A 74 -10.17 0.26 -3.56
N SER A 75 -11.40 -0.23 -3.66
CA SER A 75 -11.90 -0.84 -4.89
C SER A 75 -12.03 0.15 -6.05
N SER A 76 -12.40 1.40 -5.73
CA SER A 76 -12.38 2.52 -6.66
C SER A 76 -10.95 2.85 -7.07
N ASP A 77 -10.05 3.04 -6.10
CA ASP A 77 -8.67 3.48 -6.32
C ASP A 77 -7.85 2.49 -7.15
N TYR A 78 -7.92 1.20 -6.82
CA TYR A 78 -7.24 0.14 -7.56
C TYR A 78 -7.98 -0.29 -8.83
N GLY A 79 -9.15 0.32 -9.09
CA GLY A 79 -9.88 0.15 -10.33
C GLY A 79 -9.06 0.64 -11.55
N GLY A 80 -9.55 0.32 -12.73
CA GLY A 80 -8.85 0.70 -13.96
C GLY A 80 -9.77 0.71 -15.17
N ARG A 81 -9.22 1.12 -16.31
CA ARG A 81 -9.91 1.04 -17.59
C ARG A 81 -10.06 -0.43 -18.00
N ARG A 82 -11.30 -0.87 -18.23
CA ARG A 82 -11.60 -2.16 -18.86
C ARG A 82 -11.85 -1.93 -20.35
N GLY A 83 -10.94 -2.44 -21.17
CA GLY A 83 -11.13 -2.51 -22.61
C GLY A 83 -12.21 -3.54 -22.96
N LYS A 84 -12.94 -3.27 -24.04
CA LYS A 84 -13.79 -4.23 -24.73
C LYS A 84 -13.42 -4.17 -26.21
N SER A 85 -13.52 -5.29 -26.92
CA SER A 85 -13.11 -5.34 -28.33
C SER A 85 -14.03 -4.51 -29.24
N VAL A 86 -15.35 -4.56 -29.00
CA VAL A 86 -16.36 -3.94 -29.88
C VAL A 86 -16.96 -2.65 -29.30
N ALA A 87 -16.96 -2.50 -27.98
CA ALA A 87 -17.63 -1.40 -27.29
C ALA A 87 -16.64 -0.43 -26.65
N PRO A 88 -17.04 0.84 -26.42
CA PRO A 88 -16.21 1.82 -25.73
C PRO A 88 -15.69 1.31 -24.37
N PRO A 89 -14.48 1.75 -23.97
CA PRO A 89 -13.90 1.39 -22.70
C PRO A 89 -14.65 2.05 -21.54
N HIS A 90 -14.83 1.30 -20.45
CA HIS A 90 -15.40 1.84 -19.21
C HIS A 90 -14.49 1.55 -18.03
N ARG A 91 -14.60 2.35 -16.96
CA ARG A 91 -13.90 2.08 -15.70
C ARG A 91 -14.52 0.86 -15.02
N ALA A 92 -13.69 -0.11 -14.66
CA ALA A 92 -14.05 -1.23 -13.83
C ALA A 92 -13.40 -1.09 -12.45
N ARG A 93 -14.15 -1.44 -11.40
CA ARG A 93 -13.61 -1.51 -10.04
C ARG A 93 -12.68 -2.72 -9.88
N SER A 94 -11.79 -2.67 -8.89
CA SER A 94 -10.94 -3.81 -8.58
C SER A 94 -11.69 -4.93 -7.84
N GLY A 95 -11.11 -6.14 -7.84
CA GLY A 95 -11.67 -7.27 -7.09
C GLY A 95 -11.69 -6.99 -5.59
N THR A 96 -12.88 -6.98 -4.99
CA THR A 96 -13.04 -6.66 -3.56
C THR A 96 -12.54 -7.77 -2.65
N SER A 97 -12.56 -9.03 -3.09
CA SER A 97 -12.06 -10.17 -2.31
C SER A 97 -10.59 -10.02 -1.96
N ILE A 98 -9.75 -9.67 -2.95
CA ILE A 98 -8.30 -9.46 -2.76
C ILE A 98 -8.03 -8.41 -1.69
N LEU A 99 -8.69 -7.25 -1.80
CA LEU A 99 -8.53 -6.15 -0.85
C LEU A 99 -9.03 -6.52 0.55
N ARG A 100 -10.14 -7.25 0.64
CA ARG A 100 -10.70 -7.70 1.92
C ARG A 100 -9.76 -8.68 2.62
N HIS A 101 -9.26 -9.67 1.90
CA HIS A 101 -8.31 -10.65 2.45
C HIS A 101 -6.99 -10.00 2.86
N ALA A 102 -6.44 -9.08 2.05
CA ALA A 102 -5.25 -8.32 2.42
C ALA A 102 -5.46 -7.51 3.71
N LEU A 103 -6.60 -6.83 3.85
CA LEU A 103 -6.92 -6.09 5.08
C LEU A 103 -7.11 -7.01 6.29
N HIS A 104 -7.74 -8.17 6.13
CA HIS A 104 -7.91 -9.13 7.23
C HIS A 104 -6.56 -9.68 7.71
N GLN A 105 -5.62 -9.94 6.81
CA GLN A 105 -4.28 -10.38 7.17
C GLN A 105 -3.47 -9.26 7.86
N LEU A 106 -3.58 -8.03 7.38
CA LEU A 106 -2.93 -6.87 8.03
C LEU A 106 -3.54 -6.57 9.41
N GLU A 107 -4.82 -6.85 9.59
CA GLU A 107 -5.54 -6.76 10.86
C GLU A 107 -5.08 -7.86 11.83
N ALA A 108 -4.95 -9.10 11.36
CA ALA A 108 -4.37 -10.20 12.15
C ALA A 108 -2.90 -9.93 12.56
N ALA A 109 -2.12 -9.28 11.71
CA ALA A 109 -0.76 -8.84 12.02
C ALA A 109 -0.68 -7.65 13.01
N GLY A 110 -1.81 -7.03 13.34
CA GLY A 110 -1.90 -5.86 14.22
C GLY A 110 -1.37 -4.56 13.60
N LEU A 111 -1.23 -4.49 12.27
CA LEU A 111 -0.77 -3.30 11.55
C LEU A 111 -1.91 -2.33 11.23
N VAL A 112 -3.13 -2.85 11.14
CA VAL A 112 -4.35 -2.12 10.82
C VAL A 112 -5.43 -2.49 11.82
N GLU A 113 -6.26 -1.52 12.20
CA GLU A 113 -7.39 -1.71 13.10
C GLU A 113 -8.70 -1.26 12.44
N LYS A 114 -9.79 -1.91 12.85
CA LYS A 114 -11.14 -1.59 12.38
C LYS A 114 -11.74 -0.45 13.22
N THR A 115 -12.28 0.54 12.53
CA THR A 115 -13.03 1.66 13.11
C THR A 115 -14.45 1.66 12.55
N ALA A 116 -15.38 2.38 13.18
CA ALA A 116 -16.76 2.50 12.70
C ALA A 116 -16.89 2.99 11.23
N ARG A 117 -15.94 3.82 10.77
CA ARG A 117 -15.95 4.42 9.43
C ARG A 117 -15.10 3.66 8.39
N GLY A 118 -14.32 2.66 8.81
CA GLY A 118 -13.38 1.98 7.91
C GLY A 118 -12.24 1.31 8.67
N ARG A 119 -11.03 1.35 8.11
CA ARG A 119 -9.82 0.83 8.75
C ARG A 119 -8.76 1.90 8.83
N VAL A 120 -8.02 1.92 9.94
CA VAL A 120 -6.96 2.90 10.25
C VAL A 120 -5.69 2.14 10.61
N VAL A 121 -4.52 2.74 10.36
CA VAL A 121 -3.23 2.15 10.75
C VAL A 121 -3.04 2.27 12.26
N THR A 122 -2.56 1.20 12.90
CA THR A 122 -2.22 1.18 14.32
C THR A 122 -0.91 1.95 14.60
N SER A 123 -0.61 2.21 15.87
CA SER A 123 0.70 2.76 16.27
C SER A 123 1.86 1.89 15.79
N LYS A 124 1.73 0.56 15.91
CA LYS A 124 2.69 -0.42 15.39
C LYS A 124 2.84 -0.32 13.88
N GLY A 125 1.72 -0.27 13.14
CA GLY A 125 1.75 -0.14 11.68
C GLY A 125 2.41 1.16 11.21
N ARG A 126 2.18 2.28 11.90
CA ARG A 126 2.85 3.55 11.62
C ARG A 126 4.35 3.47 11.85
N SER A 127 4.76 2.92 12.99
CA SER A 127 6.18 2.76 13.33
C SER A 127 6.94 1.92 12.29
N VAL A 128 6.33 0.85 11.76
CA VAL A 128 6.93 0.04 10.69
C VAL A 128 7.12 0.85 9.41
N VAL A 129 6.07 1.57 8.97
CA VAL A 129 6.13 2.37 7.75
C VAL A 129 7.16 3.50 7.88
N ASP A 130 7.22 4.15 9.04
CA ASP A 130 8.16 5.24 9.31
C ASP A 130 9.61 4.74 9.43
N ALA A 131 9.83 3.55 10.01
CA ALA A 131 11.15 2.92 10.06
C ALA A 131 11.69 2.63 8.66
N VAL A 132 10.89 1.96 7.81
CA VAL A 132 11.27 1.69 6.41
C VAL A 132 11.46 3.00 5.63
N SER A 133 10.65 4.02 5.90
CA SER A 133 10.82 5.33 5.26
C SER A 133 12.14 5.99 5.67
N THR A 134 12.57 5.83 6.92
CA THR A 134 13.83 6.36 7.43
C THR A 134 15.02 5.67 6.76
N GLU A 135 15.00 4.33 6.66
CA GLU A 135 16.04 3.56 5.96
C GLU A 135 16.21 4.00 4.50
N ILE A 136 15.10 4.15 3.77
CA ILE A 136 15.14 4.60 2.37
C ILE A 136 15.64 6.04 2.28
N PHE A 137 15.22 6.90 3.20
CA PHE A 137 15.65 8.28 3.22
C PHE A 137 17.17 8.40 3.43
N GLU A 138 17.74 7.58 4.31
CA GLU A 138 19.20 7.51 4.52
C GLU A 138 19.94 7.04 3.25
N GLU A 139 19.41 6.04 2.54
CA GLU A 139 19.95 5.61 1.24
C GLU A 139 19.90 6.74 0.21
N MET A 140 18.80 7.50 0.17
CA MET A 140 18.64 8.64 -0.74
C MET A 140 19.61 9.79 -0.41
N VAL A 141 19.85 10.09 0.87
CA VAL A 141 20.82 11.12 1.28
C VAL A 141 22.24 10.76 0.85
N LYS A 142 22.60 9.47 0.86
CA LYS A 142 23.92 9.03 0.36
C LYS A 142 24.09 9.28 -1.13
N VAL A 143 23.03 9.12 -1.92
CA VAL A 143 23.05 9.33 -3.37
C VAL A 143 22.99 10.81 -3.72
N ASN A 144 22.19 11.59 -3.00
CA ASN A 144 22.09 13.04 -3.16
C ASN A 144 22.16 13.76 -1.80
N PRO A 145 23.32 14.37 -1.46
CA PRO A 145 23.51 15.03 -0.17
C PRO A 145 22.65 16.29 0.00
N ASP A 146 22.10 16.88 -1.08
CA ASP A 146 21.22 18.04 -0.99
C ASP A 146 19.89 17.72 -0.27
N LEU A 147 19.46 16.45 -0.28
CA LEU A 147 18.24 16.00 0.40
C LEU A 147 18.34 16.12 1.93
N ALA A 148 19.55 16.15 2.50
CA ALA A 148 19.74 16.34 3.94
C ALA A 148 19.18 17.68 4.43
N ARG A 149 19.12 18.70 3.56
CA ARG A 149 18.56 20.02 3.90
C ARG A 149 17.05 19.97 4.16
N LEU A 150 16.33 19.03 3.55
CA LEU A 150 14.87 18.93 3.67
C LEU A 150 14.41 18.45 5.06
N VAL A 151 15.23 17.66 5.75
CA VAL A 151 14.92 17.17 7.11
C VAL A 151 14.92 18.30 8.14
N GLY A 152 15.70 19.36 7.91
CA GLY A 152 15.73 20.53 8.79
C GLY A 152 14.54 21.49 8.62
N ALA A 153 13.79 21.40 7.51
CA ALA A 153 12.71 22.33 7.16
C ALA A 153 11.31 21.80 7.48
N SER A 154 11.15 20.55 7.93
CA SER A 154 9.84 19.90 8.14
C SER A 154 9.08 20.34 9.40
N GLY A 155 9.43 21.49 9.99
CA GLY A 155 8.67 22.15 11.06
C GLY A 155 7.52 23.03 10.55
N VAL A 156 7.09 22.87 9.29
CA VAL A 156 5.97 23.64 8.73
C VAL A 156 4.65 22.97 9.09
N GLU A 157 3.94 23.59 10.04
CA GLU A 157 2.56 23.33 10.42
C GLU A 157 1.68 23.05 9.19
N ARG A 158 1.08 21.85 9.11
CA ARG A 158 0.04 21.58 8.12
C ARG A 158 -1.29 21.94 8.74
N GLY A 159 -1.76 23.15 8.41
CA GLY A 159 -3.09 23.63 8.73
C GLY A 159 -4.17 22.64 8.29
N THR A 160 -5.00 22.27 9.25
CA THR A 160 -6.31 21.66 9.04
C THR A 160 -7.21 22.71 8.37
N ALA A 161 -7.73 22.39 7.19
CA ALA A 161 -8.91 23.01 6.61
C ALA A 161 -10.07 22.04 6.70
#